data_AF-A0A9N9BEY0-F1
#
_entry.id   AF-A0A9N9BEY0-F1
#
_cell.length_a   1.000
_cell.length_b   1.000
_cell.length_c   1.000
_cell.angle_alpha   90.00
_cell.angle_beta   90.00
_cell.angle_gamma   90.00
#
_symmetry.space_group_name_H-M   'P 1'
#
loop_
_entity.id
_entity.type
_entity.pdbx_description
1 polymer ?
#
loop_
_entity_poly.entity_id
_entity_poly.type
_entity_poly.pdbx_seq_one_letter_code
_entity_poly.pdbx_strand_id
1 'polypeptide(L)'
;PQTSKAYEEKPKKRIPNMFISYRNEMMKYKPNNIQMTKYSQLMSEKWKELSEIDKTELQRQYQINRDEKLSKRVEYETVANQNGILPDGKTILERNVPIDRNQTNYKNL
;
A
#
# COMPACT_ATOMS: atom_id res chain seq x y z
N PRO A 1 25.09 -5.72 31.88
CA PRO A 1 23.95 -4.84 31.60
C PRO A 1 23.43 -5.08 30.16
N GLN A 2 22.25 -5.70 30.05
CA GLN A 2 21.69 -6.16 28.78
C GLN A 2 20.68 -5.12 28.28
N THR A 3 21.00 -4.45 27.17
CA THR A 3 20.12 -3.46 26.54
C THR A 3 19.03 -4.16 25.74
N SER A 4 17.82 -4.23 26.27
CA SER A 4 16.63 -4.62 25.50
C SER A 4 16.32 -3.53 24.47
N LYS A 5 16.59 -3.81 23.19
CA LYS A 5 16.07 -2.98 22.09
C LYS A 5 14.55 -3.11 22.08
N ALA A 6 13.85 -2.04 22.45
CA ALA A 6 12.41 -1.93 22.22
C ALA A 6 12.17 -1.97 20.70
N TYR A 7 11.44 -2.98 20.23
CA TYR A 7 10.99 -3.03 18.84
C TYR A 7 9.84 -2.04 18.70
N GLU A 8 10.13 -0.83 18.21
CA GLU A 8 9.09 0.12 17.85
C GLU A 8 8.27 -0.43 16.68
N GLU A 9 6.99 -0.70 16.93
CA GLU A 9 6.04 -1.08 15.89
C GLU A 9 5.94 0.04 14.85
N LYS A 10 6.19 -0.30 13.57
CA LYS A 10 6.10 0.68 12.49
C LYS A 10 4.66 1.19 12.36
N PRO A 11 4.45 2.51 12.18
CA PRO A 11 3.11 3.07 12.08
C PRO A 11 2.36 2.46 10.89
N LYS A 12 1.09 2.10 11.13
CA LYS A 12 0.20 1.54 10.10
C LYS A 12 0.09 2.51 8.92
N LYS A 13 0.34 2.02 7.70
CA LYS A 13 0.21 2.82 6.48
C LYS A 13 -1.24 3.26 6.29
N ARG A 14 -1.44 4.55 5.99
CA ARG A 14 -2.76 5.12 5.70
C ARG A 14 -3.34 4.52 4.42
N ILE A 15 -4.66 4.40 4.39
CA ILE A 15 -5.38 3.98 3.19
C ILE A 15 -5.26 5.10 2.14
N PRO A 16 -4.90 4.79 0.89
CA PRO A 16 -4.86 5.77 -0.18
C PRO A 16 -6.21 6.49 -0.33
N ASN A 17 -6.19 7.77 -0.67
CA ASN A 17 -7.41 8.48 -1.07
C ASN A 17 -7.80 8.11 -2.53
N MET A 18 -8.94 8.62 -2.98
CA MET A 18 -9.46 8.37 -4.33
C MET A 18 -8.47 8.81 -5.43
N PHE A 19 -7.89 10.01 -5.32
CA PHE A 19 -6.91 10.49 -6.31
C PHE A 19 -5.67 9.59 -6.38
N ILE A 20 -5.11 9.16 -5.23
CA ILE A 20 -3.96 8.26 -5.21
C ILE A 20 -4.32 6.90 -5.82
N SER A 21 -5.56 6.43 -5.60
CA SER A 21 -6.05 5.18 -6.21
C SER A 21 -6.13 5.32 -7.73
N TYR A 22 -6.71 6.41 -8.23
CA TYR A 22 -6.74 6.75 -9.65
C TYR A 22 -5.33 6.85 -10.26
N ARG A 23 -4.44 7.62 -9.63
CA ARG A 23 -3.06 7.82 -10.09
C ARG A 23 -2.28 6.50 -10.14
N ASN A 24 -2.53 5.58 -9.21
CA ASN A 24 -1.93 4.26 -9.24
C ASN A 24 -2.52 3.37 -10.33
N GLU A 25 -3.81 3.47 -10.62
CA GLU A 25 -4.42 2.74 -11.74
C GLU A 25 -3.84 3.21 -13.08
N MET A 26 -3.64 4.52 -13.24
CA MET A 26 -3.06 5.10 -14.44
C MET A 26 -1.58 4.77 -14.63
N MET A 27 -0.90 4.17 -13.63
CA MET A 27 0.50 3.78 -13.74
C MET A 27 0.74 2.77 -14.86
N LYS A 28 -0.28 1.98 -15.22
CA LYS A 28 -0.24 1.05 -16.37
C LYS A 28 0.03 1.76 -17.70
N TYR A 29 -0.25 3.05 -17.78
CA TYR A 29 -0.04 3.90 -18.94
C TYR A 29 1.09 4.93 -18.74
N LYS A 30 1.85 4.83 -17.64
CA LYS A 30 2.92 5.78 -17.34
C LYS A 30 4.01 5.68 -18.42
N PRO A 31 4.42 6.79 -19.05
CA PRO A 31 5.57 6.79 -19.96
C PRO A 31 6.85 6.30 -19.27
N ASN A 32 7.67 5.57 -20.02
CA ASN A 32 9.01 5.20 -19.55
C ASN A 32 9.84 6.48 -19.33
N ASN A 33 10.74 6.44 -18.33
CA ASN A 33 11.66 7.54 -17.99
C ASN A 33 11.06 8.84 -17.42
N ILE A 34 9.77 8.89 -17.07
CA ILE A 34 9.23 10.03 -16.30
C ILE A 34 9.39 9.82 -14.79
N GLN A 35 9.87 10.86 -14.09
CA GLN A 35 9.95 10.87 -12.62
C GLN A 35 8.57 10.88 -11.98
N MET A 36 8.47 10.33 -10.76
CA MET A 36 7.18 10.20 -10.09
C MET A 36 6.54 11.53 -9.71
N THR A 37 7.34 12.55 -9.41
CA THR A 37 6.86 13.91 -9.13
C THR A 37 6.16 14.49 -10.35
N LYS A 38 6.80 14.44 -11.52
CA LYS A 38 6.24 14.97 -12.77
C LYS A 38 5.01 14.20 -13.21
N TYR A 39 5.03 12.88 -13.07
CA TYR A 39 3.86 12.05 -13.34
C TYR A 39 2.67 12.41 -12.43
N SER A 40 2.92 12.65 -11.15
CA SER A 40 1.84 13.01 -10.21
C SER A 40 1.24 14.39 -10.51
N GLN A 41 2.05 15.33 -11.00
CA GLN A 41 1.57 16.61 -11.53
C GLN A 41 0.65 16.40 -12.75
N LEU A 42 1.09 15.63 -13.74
CA LEU A 42 0.27 15.30 -14.93
C LEU A 42 -1.05 14.63 -14.56
N MET A 43 -1.04 13.68 -13.63
CA MET A 43 -2.27 13.02 -13.18
C MET A 43 -3.18 13.98 -12.41
N SER A 44 -2.62 14.96 -11.69
CA SER A 44 -3.41 15.99 -11.02
C SER A 44 -4.10 16.92 -12.02
N GLU A 45 -3.48 17.22 -13.15
CA GLU A 45 -4.10 18.00 -14.23
C GLU A 45 -5.23 17.20 -14.88
N LYS A 46 -4.95 15.97 -15.29
CA LYS A 46 -5.97 15.06 -15.84
C LYS A 46 -7.15 14.84 -14.89
N TRP A 47 -6.89 14.72 -13.60
CA TRP A 47 -7.94 14.57 -12.59
C TRP A 47 -8.91 15.76 -12.56
N LYS A 48 -8.41 16.98 -12.77
CA LYS A 48 -9.23 18.19 -12.83
C LYS A 48 -10.08 18.24 -14.11
N GLU A 49 -9.57 17.66 -15.20
CA GLU A 49 -10.23 17.58 -16.50
C GLU A 49 -11.30 16.48 -16.57
N LEU A 50 -11.34 15.55 -15.60
CA LEU A 50 -12.35 14.49 -15.55
C LEU A 50 -13.75 15.07 -15.47
N SER A 51 -14.67 14.47 -16.21
CA SER A 51 -16.10 14.77 -16.10
C SER A 51 -16.63 14.34 -14.73
N GLU A 52 -17.73 14.94 -14.30
CA GLU A 52 -18.38 14.53 -13.04
C GLU A 52 -18.89 13.09 -13.09
N ILE A 53 -19.25 12.58 -14.27
CA ILE A 53 -19.64 11.19 -14.48
C ILE A 53 -18.44 10.27 -14.20
N ASP A 54 -17.27 10.58 -14.76
CA ASP A 54 -16.05 9.79 -14.53
C ASP A 54 -15.61 9.83 -13.07
N LYS A 55 -15.69 11.00 -12.42
CA LYS A 55 -15.39 11.14 -10.99
C LYS A 55 -16.35 10.31 -10.13
N THR A 56 -17.63 10.26 -10.50
CA THR A 56 -18.63 9.46 -9.79
C THR A 56 -18.33 7.96 -9.89
N GLU A 57 -17.98 7.47 -11.08
CA GLU A 57 -17.60 6.06 -11.25
C GLU A 57 -16.31 5.74 -10.49
N LEU A 58 -15.31 6.62 -10.56
CA LEU A 58 -14.07 6.47 -9.79
C LEU A 58 -14.30 6.48 -8.28
N GLN A 59 -15.25 7.28 -7.79
CA GLN A 59 -15.66 7.29 -6.39
C GLN A 59 -16.30 5.95 -5.99
N ARG A 60 -17.19 5.42 -6.83
CA ARG A 60 -17.82 4.12 -6.61
C ARG A 60 -16.78 3.01 -6.54
N GLN A 61 -15.87 2.94 -7.51
CA GLN A 61 -14.79 1.96 -7.54
C GLN A 61 -13.85 2.11 -6.33
N TYR A 62 -13.54 3.35 -5.94
CA TYR A 62 -12.74 3.61 -4.75
C TYR A 62 -13.41 3.08 -3.48
N GLN A 63 -14.70 3.33 -3.30
CA GLN A 63 -15.46 2.89 -2.13
C GLN A 63 -15.45 1.37 -2.01
N ILE A 64 -15.77 0.65 -3.10
CA ILE A 64 -15.76 -0.83 -3.15
C ILE A 64 -14.38 -1.36 -2.74
N ASN A 65 -13.32 -0.88 -3.39
CA ASN A 65 -11.96 -1.32 -3.12
C ASN A 65 -11.48 -1.00 -1.68
N ARG A 66 -11.93 0.13 -1.13
CA ARG A 66 -11.62 0.53 0.25
C ARG A 66 -12.28 -0.42 1.23
N ASP A 67 -13.55 -0.70 1.02
CA ASP A 67 -14.37 -1.50 1.93
C ASP A 67 -13.92 -2.98 1.89
N GLU A 68 -13.57 -3.51 0.72
CA GLU A 68 -12.93 -4.83 0.59
C GLU A 68 -11.60 -4.93 1.36
N LYS A 69 -10.75 -3.89 1.26
CA LYS A 69 -9.47 -3.86 1.98
C LYS A 69 -9.66 -3.76 3.49
N LEU A 70 -10.69 -3.05 3.93
CA LEU A 70 -11.05 -2.96 5.35
C LEU A 70 -11.57 -4.30 5.86
N SER A 71 -12.47 -4.98 5.14
CA SER A 71 -12.97 -6.31 5.51
C SER A 71 -11.83 -7.29 5.68
N LYS A 72 -10.95 -7.38 4.66
CA LYS A 72 -9.76 -8.23 4.72
C LYS A 72 -8.93 -7.89 5.95
N ARG A 73 -8.61 -6.61 6.19
CA ARG A 73 -7.81 -6.20 7.35
C ARG A 73 -8.44 -6.64 8.68
N VAL A 74 -9.75 -6.47 8.84
CA VAL A 74 -10.47 -6.88 10.04
C VAL A 74 -10.41 -8.40 10.21
N GLU A 75 -10.58 -9.17 9.14
CA GLU A 75 -10.40 -10.63 9.15
C GLU A 75 -8.98 -11.01 9.59
N TYR A 76 -7.93 -10.39 9.02
CA TYR A 76 -6.53 -10.61 9.40
C TYR A 76 -6.27 -10.30 10.88
N GLU A 77 -6.78 -9.18 11.39
CA GLU A 77 -6.61 -8.79 12.79
C GLU A 77 -7.37 -9.75 13.72
N THR A 78 -8.56 -10.20 13.33
CA THR A 78 -9.35 -11.17 14.09
C THR A 78 -8.64 -12.53 14.18
N VAL A 79 -8.13 -13.05 13.05
CA VAL A 79 -7.41 -14.33 13.00
C VAL A 79 -6.08 -14.24 13.77
N ALA A 80 -5.35 -13.14 13.64
CA ALA A 80 -4.10 -12.91 14.38
C ALA A 80 -4.33 -12.87 15.90
N ASN A 81 -5.42 -12.25 16.35
CA ASN A 81 -5.77 -12.17 17.78
C ASN A 81 -6.25 -13.51 18.36
N GLN A 82 -6.81 -14.41 17.55
CA GLN A 82 -7.31 -15.70 18.00
C GLN A 82 -6.24 -16.81 17.96
N ASN A 83 -5.35 -16.81 16.97
CA ASN A 83 -4.44 -17.94 16.71
C ASN A 83 -2.95 -17.57 16.71
N GLY A 84 -2.57 -16.29 16.79
CA GLY A 84 -1.18 -15.82 16.71
C GLY A 84 -0.50 -16.05 15.35
N ILE A 85 -1.23 -16.59 14.37
CA ILE A 85 -0.74 -17.00 13.05
C ILE A 85 -1.54 -16.26 11.97
N LEU A 86 -0.85 -15.60 11.05
CA LEU A 86 -1.46 -14.92 9.91
C LEU A 86 -1.87 -15.96 8.85
N PRO A 87 -2.92 -15.70 8.05
CA PRO A 87 -3.44 -16.68 7.08
C PRO A 87 -2.51 -16.93 5.87
N ASP A 88 -1.37 -16.22 5.76
CA ASP A 88 -0.27 -16.57 4.84
C ASP A 88 0.74 -17.55 5.46
N GLY A 89 0.44 -18.12 6.62
CA GLY A 89 1.28 -19.06 7.36
C GLY A 89 2.41 -18.41 8.15
N LYS A 90 2.52 -17.07 8.12
CA LYS A 90 3.59 -16.34 8.82
C LYS A 90 3.16 -15.99 10.23
N THR A 91 4.10 -16.04 11.17
CA THR A 91 3.84 -15.55 12.54
C THR A 91 3.97 -14.03 12.57
N ILE A 92 3.31 -13.38 13.54
CA ILE A 92 3.39 -11.91 13.74
C ILE A 92 4.86 -11.46 13.91
N LEU A 93 5.71 -12.33 14.44
CA LEU A 93 7.15 -12.10 14.62
C LEU A 93 7.93 -12.04 13.29
N GLU A 94 7.54 -12.80 12.27
CA GLU A 94 8.25 -12.84 10.98
C GLU A 94 8.03 -11.58 10.12
N ARG A 95 6.89 -10.89 10.26
CA ARG A 95 6.64 -9.61 9.55
C ARG A 95 7.31 -8.41 10.20
N ASN A 96 7.65 -8.48 11.49
CA ASN A 96 8.31 -7.40 12.22
C ASN A 96 9.84 -7.44 12.10
N VAL A 97 10.41 -8.40 11.37
CA VAL A 97 11.82 -8.35 11.00
C VAL A 97 12.05 -7.16 10.07
N PRO A 98 12.95 -6.22 10.40
CA PRO A 98 13.36 -5.19 9.46
C PRO A 98 13.92 -5.89 8.22
N ILE A 99 13.29 -5.71 7.07
CA ILE A 99 13.92 -6.03 5.78
C ILE A 99 15.14 -5.12 5.70
N ASP A 100 16.32 -5.67 6.00
CA ASP A 100 17.59 -5.01 5.72
C ASP A 100 17.71 -4.87 4.21
N ARG A 101 17.43 -3.67 3.70
CA ARG A 101 17.54 -3.36 2.27
C ARG A 101 19.00 -3.28 1.80
N ASN A 102 19.98 -3.54 2.66
CA ASN A 102 21.39 -3.62 2.28
C ASN A 102 21.84 -5.02 1.83
N GLN A 103 20.96 -6.04 1.80
CA GLN A 103 21.22 -7.29 1.07
C GLN A 103 20.57 -7.25 -0.31
N THR A 104 21.08 -6.41 -1.21
CA THR A 104 20.90 -6.60 -2.65
C THR A 104 22.22 -6.23 -3.31
N ASN A 105 22.76 -7.14 -4.14
CA ASN A 105 24.14 -7.28 -4.62
C ASN A 105 25.02 -8.05 -3.61
N TYR A 106 25.38 -9.31 -3.83
CA TYR A 106 25.90 -9.90 -5.05
C TYR A 106 25.35 -11.32 -5.25
N LYS A 107 24.80 -11.60 -6.44
CA LYS A 107 24.79 -12.91 -7.11
C LYS A 107 24.06 -12.74 -8.43
N ASN A 108 24.84 -12.43 -9.45
CA ASN A 108 24.86 -13.06 -10.77
C ASN A 108 25.88 -12.27 -11.60
N LEU A 109 27.13 -12.72 -11.48
CA LEU A 109 28.13 -12.61 -12.54
C LEU A 109 27.64 -13.45 -13.74
#